data_AF-A0AAE9E7C4-F1
#
_entry.id   AF-A0AAE9E7C4-F1
#
_cell.length_a   1.000
_cell.length_b   1.000
_cell.length_c   1.000
_cell.angle_alpha   90.00
_cell.angle_beta   90.00
_cell.angle_gamma   90.00
#
_symmetry.space_group_name_H-M   'P 1'
#
loop_
_entity.id
_entity.type
_entity.pdbx_description
1 polymer ?
#
loop_
_entity_poly.entity_id
_entity_poly.type
_entity_poly.pdbx_seq_one_letter_code
_entity_poly.pdbx_strand_id
1 'polypeptide(L)'
;MYVGNSADDSNIYQEIVIFGVLLAVPIIILIYAIVRHIKMYLKSFHFQTRNKFPQLPFWLKLGNLQRYREFEHPKFQIYQKHYAKKTWVNSTGQVKEKEKLVILMMRKVLTDVFGITVDARTLPDSTCVISIPMRNFKCSTARPEVFISKNDEVSMTRTFEYQMIGDDRIQVTYYKVRGIEYVAGVCIYIENPYQSIIHCRESIIKKLLNGIEYWSTVNVREESLAIKMMSDNQILMTRSVYGEIKYWKHLGDQKKFQQIEMVNAEMIRPEVQSETFSVKMCQFKKSIVMIERRKGEVVHAEWDPATKNLTFSKCESCSQPDDAPPPYYLTAQNSQKWL
;
A
#
# COMPACT_ATOMS: atom_id res chain seq x y z
N MET A 1 74.04 -17.74 47.64
CA MET A 1 73.57 -17.58 46.25
C MET A 1 72.16 -18.12 46.17
N TYR A 2 71.16 -17.25 46.05
CA TYR A 2 69.80 -17.66 45.72
C TYR A 2 69.78 -17.99 44.23
N VAL A 3 69.59 -19.26 43.89
CA VAL A 3 69.31 -19.70 42.52
C VAL A 3 67.79 -19.60 42.36
N GLY A 4 67.33 -18.57 41.65
CA GLY A 4 65.91 -18.33 41.41
C GLY A 4 65.29 -19.40 40.51
N ASN A 5 64.09 -19.85 40.90
CA ASN A 5 63.22 -20.71 40.09
C ASN A 5 62.76 -19.96 38.83
N SER A 6 63.50 -20.04 37.74
CA SER A 6 63.13 -19.44 36.44
C SER A 6 62.18 -20.32 35.60
N ALA A 7 61.90 -21.54 36.05
CA ALA A 7 61.08 -22.52 35.32
C ALA A 7 59.58 -22.48 35.67
N ASP A 8 59.21 -21.92 36.82
CA ASP A 8 57.82 -21.90 37.30
C ASP A 8 57.05 -20.71 36.71
N ASP A 9 57.71 -19.56 36.59
CA ASP A 9 57.11 -18.35 36.03
C ASP A 9 56.75 -18.51 34.54
N SER A 10 57.55 -19.25 33.76
CA SER A 10 57.32 -19.44 32.32
C SER A 10 56.06 -20.27 32.01
N ASN A 11 55.73 -21.26 32.86
CA ASN A 11 54.48 -22.02 32.76
C ASN A 11 53.26 -21.16 33.12
N ILE A 12 53.37 -20.31 34.15
CA ILE A 12 52.29 -19.40 34.56
C ILE A 12 51.98 -18.40 33.44
N TYR A 13 53.00 -17.83 32.78
CA TYR A 13 52.78 -16.94 31.63
C TYR A 13 52.10 -17.65 30.45
N GLN A 14 52.47 -18.91 30.17
CA GLN A 14 51.83 -19.69 29.11
C GLN A 14 50.36 -19.99 29.43
N GLU A 15 50.04 -20.37 30.67
CA GLU A 15 48.67 -20.63 31.10
C GLU A 15 47.78 -19.37 31.04
N ILE A 16 48.29 -18.21 31.49
CA ILE A 16 47.57 -16.93 31.42
C ILE A 16 47.29 -16.55 29.96
N VAL A 17 48.25 -16.73 29.06
CA VAL A 17 48.08 -16.45 27.63
C VAL A 17 47.04 -17.40 27.01
N ILE A 18 47.10 -18.69 27.30
CA ILE A 18 46.14 -19.69 26.79
C ILE A 18 44.73 -19.38 27.30
N PHE A 19 44.58 -19.08 28.58
CA PHE A 19 43.29 -18.73 29.19
C PHE A 19 42.73 -17.42 28.63
N GLY A 20 43.59 -16.42 28.41
CA GLY A 20 43.24 -15.16 27.74
C GLY A 20 42.73 -15.37 26.32
N VAL A 21 43.39 -16.22 25.52
CA VAL A 21 42.96 -16.57 24.16
C VAL A 21 41.64 -17.35 24.19
N LEU A 22 41.49 -18.33 25.09
CA LEU A 22 40.26 -19.12 25.25
C LEU A 22 39.04 -18.27 25.62
N LEU A 23 39.22 -17.20 26.39
CA LEU A 23 38.16 -16.24 26.71
C LEU A 23 37.92 -15.22 25.58
N ALA A 24 38.98 -14.79 24.89
CA ALA A 24 38.86 -13.81 23.81
C ALA A 24 38.07 -14.34 22.61
N VAL A 25 38.29 -15.59 22.21
CA VAL A 25 37.60 -16.21 21.06
C VAL A 25 36.06 -16.19 21.17
N PRO A 26 35.42 -16.67 22.25
CA PRO A 26 33.96 -16.63 22.39
C PRO A 26 33.43 -15.19 22.48
N ILE A 27 34.18 -14.27 23.08
CA ILE A 27 33.82 -12.84 23.14
C ILE A 27 33.81 -12.24 21.72
N ILE A 28 34.83 -12.51 20.91
CA ILE A 28 34.91 -12.05 19.52
C ILE A 28 33.76 -12.64 18.69
N ILE A 29 33.46 -13.93 18.86
CA ILE A 29 32.31 -14.58 18.19
C ILE A 29 30.98 -13.92 18.60
N LEU A 30 30.81 -13.63 19.89
CA LEU A 30 29.62 -12.97 20.42
C LEU A 30 29.48 -11.55 19.85
N ILE A 31 30.56 -10.76 19.86
CA ILE A 31 30.59 -9.41 19.28
C ILE A 31 30.24 -9.48 17.79
N TYR A 32 30.85 -10.41 17.04
CA TYR A 32 30.55 -10.60 15.62
C TYR A 32 29.07 -10.94 15.40
N ALA A 33 28.50 -11.83 16.21
CA ALA A 33 27.09 -12.18 16.14
C ALA A 33 26.16 -10.98 16.41
N ILE A 34 26.49 -10.16 17.42
CA ILE A 34 25.76 -8.95 17.77
C ILE A 34 25.85 -7.91 16.64
N VAL A 35 27.04 -7.61 16.15
CA VAL A 35 27.25 -6.65 15.05
C VAL A 35 26.52 -7.11 13.79
N ARG A 36 26.58 -8.41 13.46
CA ARG A 36 25.83 -8.98 12.34
C ARG A 36 24.32 -8.81 12.54
N HIS A 37 23.82 -9.07 13.75
CA HIS A 37 22.40 -8.91 14.07
C HIS A 37 21.95 -7.45 13.92
N ILE A 38 22.72 -6.50 14.46
CA ILE A 38 22.44 -5.06 14.34
C ILE A 38 22.45 -4.62 12.87
N LYS A 39 23.44 -5.08 12.08
CA LYS A 39 23.50 -4.76 10.66
C LYS A 39 22.27 -5.26 9.90
N MET A 40 21.82 -6.50 10.16
CA MET A 40 20.58 -7.03 9.58
C MET A 40 19.35 -6.25 10.04
N TYR A 41 19.31 -5.89 11.33
CA TYR A 41 18.26 -5.07 11.92
C TYR A 41 18.15 -3.72 11.18
N LEU A 42 19.24 -2.99 11.03
CA LEU A 42 19.26 -1.69 10.35
C LEU A 42 18.92 -1.84 8.86
N LYS A 43 19.49 -2.84 8.19
CA LYS A 43 19.21 -3.11 6.77
C LYS A 43 17.73 -3.35 6.52
N SER A 44 17.01 -4.00 7.44
CA SER A 44 15.57 -4.27 7.30
C SER A 44 14.68 -3.02 7.18
N PHE A 45 15.17 -1.84 7.57
CA PHE A 45 14.46 -0.55 7.42
C PHE A 45 14.83 0.20 6.15
N HIS A 46 15.82 -0.27 5.41
CA HIS A 46 16.37 0.48 4.29
C HIS A 46 15.46 0.38 3.07
N PHE A 47 15.02 1.53 2.56
CA PHE A 47 14.31 1.66 1.30
C PHE A 47 15.34 1.88 0.20
N GLN A 48 15.43 0.95 -0.74
CA GLN A 48 16.41 1.02 -1.83
C GLN A 48 15.97 2.01 -2.91
N THR A 49 16.83 2.22 -3.91
CA THR A 49 16.50 3.04 -5.08
C THR A 49 15.30 2.47 -5.84
N ARG A 50 14.45 3.36 -6.33
CA ARG A 50 13.28 3.00 -7.14
C ARG A 50 13.69 2.68 -8.57
N ASN A 51 13.02 1.70 -9.15
CA ASN A 51 13.26 1.22 -10.50
C ASN A 51 11.96 1.22 -11.32
N LYS A 52 12.08 1.37 -12.64
CA LYS A 52 10.94 1.27 -13.57
C LYS A 52 10.52 -0.17 -13.84
N PHE A 53 11.34 -1.13 -13.44
CA PHE A 53 11.11 -2.55 -13.66
C PHE A 53 10.97 -3.29 -12.33
N PRO A 54 10.08 -4.30 -12.27
CA PRO A 54 9.96 -5.16 -11.11
C PRO A 54 11.27 -5.88 -10.80
N GLN A 55 11.55 -6.02 -9.51
CA GLN A 55 12.73 -6.66 -8.97
C GLN A 55 12.36 -7.95 -8.23
N LEU A 56 13.20 -8.96 -8.45
CA LEU A 56 13.11 -10.22 -7.73
C LEU A 56 14.42 -10.44 -6.94
N PRO A 57 14.33 -11.07 -5.76
CA PRO A 57 15.51 -11.54 -5.07
C PRO A 57 16.34 -12.47 -5.96
N PHE A 58 17.66 -12.44 -5.84
CA PHE A 58 18.57 -13.22 -6.67
C PHE A 58 18.26 -14.73 -6.66
N TRP A 59 17.99 -15.30 -5.47
CA TRP A 59 17.63 -16.71 -5.31
C TRP A 59 16.31 -17.09 -5.99
N LEU A 60 15.41 -16.13 -6.20
CA LEU A 60 14.14 -16.35 -6.89
C LEU A 60 14.30 -16.19 -8.40
N LYS A 61 15.18 -15.29 -8.87
CA LYS A 61 15.56 -15.14 -10.29
C LYS A 61 16.17 -16.42 -10.87
N LEU A 62 16.96 -17.14 -10.07
CA LEU A 62 17.55 -18.43 -10.43
C LEU A 62 16.52 -19.55 -10.51
N GLY A 63 15.38 -19.41 -9.82
CA GLY A 63 14.31 -20.40 -9.82
C GLY A 63 13.31 -20.12 -10.95
N ASN A 64 12.85 -21.16 -11.63
CA ASN A 64 11.75 -21.00 -12.59
C ASN A 64 10.43 -20.84 -11.83
N LEU A 65 9.88 -19.61 -11.82
CA LEU A 65 8.63 -19.25 -11.14
C LEU A 65 7.44 -20.12 -11.58
N GLN A 66 7.45 -20.62 -12.83
CA GLN A 66 6.41 -21.50 -13.37
C GLN A 66 6.30 -22.85 -12.66
N ARG A 67 7.33 -23.25 -11.88
CA ARG A 67 7.30 -24.50 -11.11
C ARG A 67 6.64 -24.35 -9.74
N TYR A 68 6.29 -23.13 -9.32
CA TYR A 68 5.63 -22.91 -8.04
C TYR A 68 4.13 -23.12 -8.17
N ARG A 69 3.52 -23.72 -7.15
CA ARG A 69 2.07 -23.84 -7.07
C ARG A 69 1.50 -22.49 -6.66
N GLU A 70 0.65 -21.95 -7.52
CA GLU A 70 -0.09 -20.73 -7.29
C GLU A 70 -1.39 -21.03 -6.54
N PHE A 71 -1.71 -20.21 -5.55
CA PHE A 71 -3.01 -20.23 -4.89
C PHE A 71 -3.51 -18.79 -4.75
N GLU A 72 -4.69 -18.54 -5.28
CA GLU A 72 -5.33 -17.23 -5.26
C GLU A 72 -6.35 -17.16 -4.12
N HIS A 73 -6.19 -16.17 -3.25
CA HIS A 73 -7.17 -15.78 -2.24
C HIS A 73 -7.72 -14.39 -2.61
N PRO A 74 -8.98 -14.05 -2.29
CA PRO A 74 -9.58 -12.76 -2.68
C PRO A 74 -8.80 -11.49 -2.25
N LYS A 75 -7.90 -11.62 -1.27
CA LYS A 75 -7.09 -10.52 -0.71
C LYS A 75 -5.61 -10.57 -1.09
N PHE A 76 -5.09 -11.72 -1.50
CA PHE A 76 -3.68 -11.91 -1.81
C PHE A 76 -3.47 -13.21 -2.59
N GLN A 77 -2.35 -13.30 -3.29
CA GLN A 77 -1.93 -14.47 -4.02
C GLN A 77 -0.65 -15.01 -3.39
N ILE A 78 -0.50 -16.34 -3.38
CA ILE A 78 0.69 -16.98 -2.84
C ILE A 78 1.32 -17.93 -3.84
N TYR A 79 2.62 -18.08 -3.70
CA TYR A 79 3.42 -19.06 -4.44
C TYR A 79 4.11 -19.97 -3.46
N GLN A 80 4.11 -21.27 -3.76
CA GLN A 80 4.65 -22.28 -2.87
C GLN A 80 5.88 -22.97 -3.45
N LYS A 81 6.89 -23.19 -2.61
CA LYS A 81 8.10 -23.95 -2.91
C LYS A 81 8.25 -25.11 -1.92
N HIS A 82 8.83 -26.22 -2.37
CA HIS A 82 9.18 -27.32 -1.47
C HIS A 82 10.38 -26.95 -0.58
N TYR A 83 10.30 -27.28 0.71
CA TYR A 83 11.36 -27.05 1.68
C TYR A 83 11.68 -28.34 2.45
N ALA A 84 12.97 -28.63 2.61
CA ALA A 84 13.42 -29.68 3.50
C ALA A 84 13.10 -29.31 4.96
N LYS A 85 12.48 -30.24 5.69
CA LYS A 85 12.15 -30.04 7.10
C LYS A 85 13.41 -29.93 7.95
N LYS A 86 13.45 -28.95 8.85
CA LYS A 86 14.51 -28.82 9.85
C LYS A 86 13.98 -29.32 11.18
N THR A 87 14.53 -30.44 11.65
CA THR A 87 14.12 -31.06 12.91
C THR A 87 15.26 -31.04 13.92
N TRP A 88 14.91 -31.15 15.20
CA TRP A 88 15.85 -31.30 16.31
C TRP A 88 15.26 -32.26 17.34
N VAL A 89 16.13 -32.89 18.13
CA VAL A 89 15.71 -33.80 19.21
C VAL A 89 15.68 -32.99 20.50
N ASN A 90 14.53 -32.97 21.16
CA ASN A 90 14.41 -32.28 22.44
C ASN A 90 15.03 -33.06 23.60
N SER A 91 15.09 -32.44 24.78
CA SER A 91 15.60 -33.07 26.01
C SER A 91 14.85 -34.35 26.41
N THR A 92 13.64 -34.58 25.88
CA THR A 92 12.84 -35.79 26.12
C THR A 92 12.99 -36.82 24.98
N GLY A 93 13.95 -36.67 24.08
CA GLY A 93 14.19 -37.60 22.96
C GLY A 93 13.19 -37.52 21.80
N GLN A 94 12.24 -36.58 21.83
CA GLN A 94 11.24 -36.40 20.77
C GLN A 94 11.79 -35.53 19.64
N VAL A 95 11.54 -35.95 18.40
CA VAL A 95 11.85 -35.17 17.20
C VAL A 95 10.82 -34.06 17.04
N LYS A 96 11.25 -32.81 17.13
CA LYS A 96 10.42 -31.62 16.89
C LYS A 96 10.88 -30.89 15.64
N GLU A 97 9.93 -30.39 14.85
CA GLU A 97 10.21 -29.50 13.73
C GLU A 97 10.54 -28.10 14.28
N LYS A 98 11.52 -27.43 13.67
CA LYS A 98 11.86 -26.05 14.01
C LYS A 98 10.68 -25.15 13.66
N GLU A 99 10.40 -24.17 14.52
CA GLU A 99 9.32 -23.22 14.28
C GLU A 99 9.57 -22.35 13.05
N LYS A 100 8.49 -22.05 12.32
CA LYS A 100 8.47 -21.24 11.10
C LYS A 100 7.99 -19.83 11.43
N LEU A 101 8.74 -19.14 12.29
CA LEU A 101 8.33 -17.87 12.89
C LEU A 101 7.94 -16.81 11.85
N VAL A 102 8.60 -16.74 10.69
CA VAL A 102 8.22 -15.80 9.64
C VAL A 102 6.83 -16.07 9.07
N ILE A 103 6.45 -17.35 8.89
CA ILE A 103 5.12 -17.71 8.40
C ILE A 103 4.06 -17.37 9.44
N LEU A 104 4.32 -17.67 10.71
CA LEU A 104 3.41 -17.31 11.81
C LEU A 104 3.22 -15.80 11.91
N MET A 105 4.29 -15.03 11.79
CA MET A 105 4.23 -13.58 11.75
C MET A 105 3.42 -13.09 10.54
N MET A 106 3.62 -13.67 9.34
CA MET A 106 2.82 -13.29 8.17
C MET A 106 1.34 -13.59 8.34
N ARG A 107 0.98 -14.76 8.89
CA ARG A 107 -0.42 -15.09 9.20
C ARG A 107 -1.05 -14.04 10.12
N LYS A 108 -0.34 -13.66 11.18
CA LYS A 108 -0.77 -12.60 12.10
C LYS A 108 -0.93 -11.26 11.39
N VAL A 109 0.07 -10.82 10.62
CA VAL A 109 0.01 -9.54 9.91
C VAL A 109 -1.17 -9.48 8.94
N LEU A 110 -1.38 -10.53 8.16
CA LEU A 110 -2.50 -10.58 7.21
C LEU A 110 -3.85 -10.64 7.93
N THR A 111 -3.92 -11.35 9.07
CA THR A 111 -5.12 -11.38 9.92
C THR A 111 -5.45 -9.98 10.45
N ASP A 112 -4.46 -9.29 11.00
CA ASP A 112 -4.63 -7.94 11.55
C ASP A 112 -5.03 -6.91 10.48
N VAL A 113 -4.40 -6.97 9.30
CA VAL A 113 -4.63 -5.99 8.22
C VAL A 113 -5.98 -6.20 7.53
N PHE A 114 -6.38 -7.45 7.32
CA PHE A 114 -7.60 -7.76 6.56
C PHE A 114 -8.82 -8.08 7.41
N GLY A 115 -8.66 -8.28 8.72
CA GLY A 115 -9.74 -8.71 9.61
C GLY A 115 -10.26 -10.10 9.27
N ILE A 116 -9.43 -10.97 8.68
CA ILE A 116 -9.80 -12.35 8.28
C ILE A 116 -8.94 -13.36 9.04
N THR A 117 -9.44 -14.58 9.24
CA THR A 117 -8.60 -15.65 9.81
C THR A 117 -7.65 -16.20 8.75
N VAL A 118 -6.34 -16.07 8.97
CA VAL A 118 -5.31 -16.65 8.09
C VAL A 118 -4.62 -17.82 8.79
N ASP A 119 -4.98 -19.05 8.40
CA ASP A 119 -4.43 -20.28 8.98
C ASP A 119 -3.42 -20.97 8.03
N ALA A 120 -3.05 -22.21 8.33
CA ALA A 120 -2.14 -23.01 7.51
C ALA A 120 -2.74 -23.48 6.17
N ARG A 121 -4.06 -23.43 5.99
CA ARG A 121 -4.72 -23.71 4.72
C ARG A 121 -4.66 -22.48 3.82
N THR A 122 -4.90 -21.30 4.39
CA THR A 122 -4.87 -20.03 3.64
C THR A 122 -3.44 -19.58 3.32
N LEU A 123 -2.52 -19.71 4.28
CA LEU A 123 -1.10 -19.41 4.09
C LEU A 123 -0.23 -20.61 4.53
N PRO A 124 -0.01 -21.60 3.64
CA PRO A 124 0.77 -22.79 3.93
C PRO A 124 2.23 -22.48 4.30
N ASP A 125 2.83 -23.38 5.08
CA ASP A 125 4.24 -23.29 5.49
C ASP A 125 5.24 -23.34 4.33
N SER A 126 4.79 -23.81 3.16
CA SER A 126 5.54 -23.85 1.90
C SER A 126 5.53 -22.52 1.14
N THR A 127 4.91 -21.47 1.68
CA THR A 127 4.82 -20.18 0.99
C THR A 127 6.18 -19.51 0.84
N CYS A 128 6.53 -19.15 -0.40
CA CYS A 128 7.77 -18.48 -0.77
C CYS A 128 7.56 -17.05 -1.27
N VAL A 129 6.37 -16.73 -1.80
CA VAL A 129 5.98 -15.38 -2.21
C VAL A 129 4.55 -15.11 -1.76
N ILE A 130 4.31 -13.90 -1.25
CA ILE A 130 2.98 -13.39 -0.93
C ILE A 130 2.81 -12.07 -1.69
N SER A 131 1.87 -12.04 -2.63
CA SER A 131 1.55 -10.87 -3.44
C SER A 131 0.22 -10.29 -2.97
N ILE A 132 0.24 -9.05 -2.51
CA ILE A 132 -0.90 -8.40 -1.86
C ILE A 132 -1.30 -7.18 -2.69
N PRO A 133 -2.35 -7.29 -3.51
CA PRO A 133 -2.86 -6.14 -4.26
C PRO A 133 -3.62 -5.18 -3.33
N MET A 134 -3.44 -3.88 -3.53
CA MET A 134 -4.33 -2.88 -2.91
C MET A 134 -5.72 -2.94 -3.55
N ARG A 135 -6.75 -2.45 -2.85
CA ARG A 135 -8.19 -2.63 -3.18
C ARG A 135 -8.53 -2.53 -4.67
N ASN A 136 -8.03 -1.49 -5.35
CA ASN A 136 -8.35 -1.18 -6.75
C ASN A 136 -7.34 -1.74 -7.77
N PHE A 137 -6.48 -2.65 -7.32
CA PHE A 137 -5.54 -3.40 -8.13
C PHE A 137 -5.80 -4.90 -8.01
N LYS A 138 -5.23 -5.66 -8.93
CA LYS A 138 -5.18 -7.13 -8.91
C LYS A 138 -3.76 -7.60 -9.20
N CYS A 139 -3.44 -8.80 -8.77
CA CYS A 139 -2.19 -9.45 -9.15
C CYS A 139 -2.19 -9.74 -10.66
N SER A 140 -1.02 -9.64 -11.29
CA SER A 140 -0.81 -10.16 -12.63
C SER A 140 -0.77 -11.69 -12.59
N THR A 141 -1.36 -12.34 -13.57
CA THR A 141 -1.28 -13.80 -13.74
C THR A 141 0.10 -14.28 -14.20
N ALA A 142 0.92 -13.38 -14.77
CA ALA A 142 2.22 -13.74 -15.33
C ALA A 142 3.35 -13.61 -14.32
N ARG A 143 3.26 -12.66 -13.39
CA ARG A 143 4.36 -12.29 -12.48
C ARG A 143 3.82 -11.89 -11.10
N PRO A 144 4.29 -12.51 -10.01
CA PRO A 144 3.82 -12.20 -8.65
C PRO A 144 3.97 -10.72 -8.28
N GLU A 145 5.01 -10.08 -8.82
CA GLU A 145 5.46 -8.76 -8.41
C GLU A 145 4.85 -7.60 -9.21
N VAL A 146 3.98 -7.94 -10.17
CA VAL A 146 3.30 -6.98 -11.04
C VAL A 146 1.84 -6.88 -10.63
N PHE A 147 1.37 -5.64 -10.45
CA PHE A 147 -0.02 -5.33 -10.10
C PHE A 147 -0.66 -4.50 -11.20
N ILE A 148 -1.94 -4.75 -11.46
CA ILE A 148 -2.69 -4.15 -12.56
C ILE A 148 -3.91 -3.46 -11.98
N SER A 149 -4.22 -2.24 -12.41
CA SER A 149 -5.44 -1.54 -12.02
C SER A 149 -6.67 -2.30 -12.53
N LYS A 150 -7.73 -2.40 -11.70
CA LYS A 150 -8.95 -3.15 -12.05
C LYS A 150 -9.82 -2.44 -13.10
N ASN A 151 -9.86 -1.11 -13.04
CA ASN A 151 -10.93 -0.32 -13.67
C ASN A 151 -10.44 0.71 -14.70
N ASP A 152 -9.17 0.67 -15.08
CA ASP A 152 -8.57 1.77 -15.81
C ASP A 152 -8.50 1.53 -17.33
N GLU A 153 -9.17 2.40 -18.09
CA GLU A 153 -8.82 2.69 -19.49
C GLU A 153 -7.48 3.41 -19.56
N VAL A 154 -6.60 3.01 -20.49
CA VAL A 154 -5.20 3.44 -20.63
C VAL A 154 -5.07 4.97 -20.78
N SER A 155 -4.62 5.69 -19.73
CA SER A 155 -4.19 7.10 -19.85
C SER A 155 -2.68 7.19 -20.05
N MET A 156 -2.25 8.15 -20.89
CA MET A 156 -0.85 8.29 -21.34
C MET A 156 0.14 8.79 -20.28
N THR A 157 -0.30 9.09 -19.05
CA THR A 157 0.51 9.71 -17.99
C THR A 157 0.74 8.80 -16.78
N ARG A 158 0.55 7.49 -16.94
CA ARG A 158 0.70 6.50 -15.87
C ARG A 158 2.08 5.89 -15.88
N THR A 159 2.69 5.79 -14.72
CA THR A 159 3.94 5.05 -14.55
C THR A 159 3.88 4.17 -13.32
N PHE A 160 4.51 3.00 -13.43
CA PHE A 160 4.74 2.12 -12.29
C PHE A 160 6.21 2.23 -11.87
N GLU A 161 6.44 2.33 -10.57
CA GLU A 161 7.77 2.28 -9.98
C GLU A 161 7.82 1.19 -8.92
N TYR A 162 8.98 0.56 -8.79
CA TYR A 162 9.18 -0.60 -7.93
C TYR A 162 10.33 -0.31 -6.99
N GLN A 163 10.13 -0.60 -5.71
CA GLN A 163 11.13 -0.33 -4.69
C GLN A 163 11.31 -1.57 -3.81
N MET A 164 12.55 -2.04 -3.72
CA MET A 164 12.92 -3.07 -2.76
C MET A 164 13.13 -2.44 -1.39
N ILE A 165 12.68 -3.12 -0.35
CA ILE A 165 12.81 -2.72 1.03
C ILE A 165 13.49 -3.85 1.80
N GLY A 166 14.42 -3.44 2.65
CA GLY A 166 15.16 -4.35 3.50
C GLY A 166 16.27 -5.05 2.74
N ASP A 167 16.42 -6.34 3.04
CA ASP A 167 17.39 -7.25 2.43
C ASP A 167 16.78 -7.98 1.22
N ASP A 168 16.19 -7.21 0.31
CA ASP A 168 15.46 -7.70 -0.87
C ASP A 168 14.26 -8.61 -0.52
N ARG A 169 13.59 -8.35 0.60
CA ARG A 169 12.53 -9.23 1.12
C ARG A 169 11.12 -8.71 0.89
N ILE A 170 11.00 -7.41 0.67
CA ILE A 170 9.72 -6.77 0.42
C ILE A 170 9.91 -5.92 -0.84
N GLN A 171 9.02 -6.05 -1.79
CA GLN A 171 8.87 -5.09 -2.87
C GLN A 171 7.56 -4.35 -2.69
N VAL A 172 7.60 -3.03 -2.78
CA VAL A 172 6.41 -2.21 -2.99
C VAL A 172 6.36 -1.76 -4.44
N THR A 173 5.16 -1.83 -5.02
CA THR A 173 4.87 -1.29 -6.34
C THR A 173 4.05 -0.02 -6.18
N TYR A 174 4.57 1.08 -6.69
CA TYR A 174 3.92 2.38 -6.71
C TYR A 174 3.26 2.62 -8.06
N TYR A 175 2.03 3.11 -8.03
CA TYR A 175 1.29 3.59 -9.17
C TYR A 175 1.26 5.12 -9.14
N LYS A 176 1.88 5.74 -10.14
CA LYS A 176 1.91 7.20 -10.29
C LYS A 176 0.93 7.62 -11.36
N VAL A 177 0.03 8.53 -10.98
CA VAL A 177 -0.96 9.11 -11.88
C VAL A 177 -1.13 10.58 -11.50
N ARG A 178 -1.01 11.47 -12.50
CA ARG A 178 -1.14 12.94 -12.33
C ARG A 178 -0.28 13.52 -11.19
N GLY A 179 0.94 13.01 -11.02
CA GLY A 179 1.88 13.48 -10.00
C GLY A 179 1.62 12.97 -8.58
N ILE A 180 0.54 12.23 -8.34
CA ILE A 180 0.27 11.57 -7.05
C ILE A 180 0.73 10.10 -7.12
N GLU A 181 1.29 9.65 -6.01
CA GLU A 181 1.79 8.29 -5.84
C GLU A 181 0.90 7.47 -4.90
N TYR A 182 0.51 6.29 -5.37
CA TYR A 182 -0.29 5.33 -4.62
C TYR A 182 0.44 4.00 -4.52
N VAL A 183 0.20 3.25 -3.45
CA VAL A 183 0.65 1.85 -3.39
C VAL A 183 -0.30 1.02 -4.24
N ALA A 184 0.24 0.31 -5.24
CA ALA A 184 -0.52 -0.64 -6.06
C ALA A 184 -0.58 -2.02 -5.41
N GLY A 185 0.49 -2.41 -4.74
CA GLY A 185 0.58 -3.67 -4.03
C GLY A 185 1.95 -3.89 -3.40
N VAL A 186 2.01 -4.93 -2.58
CA VAL A 186 3.22 -5.34 -1.84
C VAL A 186 3.50 -6.80 -2.11
N CYS A 187 4.74 -7.12 -2.46
CA CYS A 187 5.23 -8.49 -2.56
C CYS A 187 6.22 -8.79 -1.45
N ILE A 188 6.05 -9.94 -0.82
CA ILE A 188 6.89 -10.40 0.29
C ILE A 188 7.55 -11.71 -0.13
N TYR A 189 8.87 -11.75 -0.02
CA TYR A 189 9.70 -12.87 -0.45
C TYR A 189 10.26 -13.62 0.76
N ILE A 190 9.87 -14.89 0.89
CA ILE A 190 10.30 -15.80 1.94
C ILE A 190 11.24 -16.82 1.31
N GLU A 191 12.54 -16.64 1.52
CA GLU A 191 13.54 -17.56 0.98
C GLU A 191 13.47 -18.91 1.67
N ASN A 192 13.24 -18.89 2.98
CA ASN A 192 13.13 -20.09 3.80
C ASN A 192 12.13 -19.86 4.95
N PRO A 193 11.16 -20.75 5.20
CA PRO A 193 10.20 -20.58 6.29
C PRO A 193 10.84 -20.61 7.69
N TYR A 194 12.07 -21.11 7.82
CA TYR A 194 12.87 -21.08 9.06
C TYR A 194 13.77 -19.84 9.20
N GLN A 195 13.66 -18.86 8.29
CA GLN A 195 14.44 -17.62 8.36
C GLN A 195 13.97 -16.74 9.53
N SER A 196 14.85 -15.83 9.97
CA SER A 196 14.52 -14.87 11.03
C SER A 196 13.46 -13.86 10.56
N ILE A 197 12.54 -13.50 11.45
CA ILE A 197 11.52 -12.47 11.21
C ILE A 197 12.12 -11.09 10.92
N ILE A 198 13.37 -10.84 11.32
CA ILE A 198 14.07 -9.56 11.12
C ILE A 198 14.16 -9.17 9.64
N HIS A 199 14.17 -10.17 8.76
CA HIS A 199 14.22 -9.98 7.31
C HIS A 199 12.92 -9.38 6.74
N CYS A 200 11.77 -9.59 7.40
CA CYS A 200 10.48 -9.07 6.94
C CYS A 200 9.80 -8.29 8.08
N ARG A 201 9.87 -6.96 8.05
CA ARG A 201 9.33 -6.13 9.14
C ARG A 201 7.82 -5.96 9.06
N GLU A 202 7.14 -6.45 10.08
CA GLU A 202 5.70 -6.26 10.29
C GLU A 202 5.29 -4.78 10.22
N SER A 203 6.00 -3.87 10.90
CA SER A 203 5.65 -2.44 10.92
C SER A 203 5.70 -1.79 9.55
N ILE A 204 6.66 -2.18 8.70
CA ILE A 204 6.77 -1.70 7.33
C ILE A 204 5.63 -2.25 6.49
N ILE A 205 5.36 -3.55 6.57
CA ILE A 205 4.27 -4.19 5.83
C ILE A 205 2.93 -3.53 6.18
N LYS A 206 2.63 -3.37 7.47
CA LYS A 206 1.42 -2.69 7.94
C LYS A 206 1.34 -1.25 7.44
N LYS A 207 2.44 -0.48 7.52
CA LYS A 207 2.49 0.90 7.01
C LYS A 207 2.18 0.98 5.51
N LEU A 208 2.73 0.07 4.71
CA LEU A 208 2.50 0.05 3.26
C LEU A 208 1.06 -0.34 2.92
N LEU A 209 0.51 -1.35 3.60
CA LEU A 209 -0.85 -1.84 3.36
C LEU A 209 -1.93 -0.88 3.90
N ASN A 210 -1.59 -0.04 4.87
CA ASN A 210 -2.46 1.04 5.36
C ASN A 210 -2.22 2.37 4.62
N GLY A 211 -1.53 2.34 3.47
CA GLY A 211 -1.29 3.51 2.64
C GLY A 211 -2.57 4.03 1.96
N ILE A 212 -2.46 5.18 1.32
CA ILE A 212 -3.57 5.81 0.60
C ILE A 212 -4.05 4.88 -0.52
N GLU A 213 -5.35 4.56 -0.53
CA GLU A 213 -5.97 3.78 -1.59
C GLU A 213 -6.16 4.65 -2.85
N TYR A 214 -5.70 4.16 -4.00
CA TYR A 214 -6.04 4.75 -5.30
C TYR A 214 -7.49 4.45 -5.63
N TRP A 215 -8.28 5.42 -6.12
CA TRP A 215 -9.54 5.13 -6.80
C TRP A 215 -9.56 5.69 -8.21
N SER A 216 -10.03 4.87 -9.15
CA SER A 216 -10.17 5.30 -10.54
C SER A 216 -11.25 6.37 -10.67
N THR A 217 -10.96 7.43 -11.41
CA THR A 217 -11.89 8.55 -11.68
C THR A 217 -13.15 8.11 -12.42
N VAL A 218 -13.19 6.87 -12.94
CA VAL A 218 -14.37 6.30 -13.60
C VAL A 218 -15.52 6.07 -12.61
N ASN A 219 -15.22 5.78 -11.33
CA ASN A 219 -16.21 5.40 -10.31
C ASN A 219 -16.22 6.31 -9.07
N VAL A 220 -15.39 7.35 -9.02
CA VAL A 220 -15.44 8.30 -7.88
C VAL A 220 -16.72 9.12 -8.02
N ARG A 221 -17.72 8.79 -7.19
CA ARG A 221 -18.75 9.76 -6.82
C ARG A 221 -17.98 10.94 -6.21
N GLU A 222 -18.03 12.10 -6.85
CA GLU A 222 -17.44 13.32 -6.30
C GLU A 222 -18.22 13.69 -5.03
N GLU A 223 -17.87 13.09 -3.90
CA GLU A 223 -18.64 13.18 -2.65
C GLU A 223 -18.39 14.48 -1.88
N SER A 224 -17.42 15.30 -2.29
CA SER A 224 -17.12 16.56 -1.61
C SER A 224 -17.03 17.74 -2.57
N LEU A 225 -18.07 17.94 -3.38
CA LEU A 225 -18.20 19.11 -4.25
C LEU A 225 -18.47 20.37 -3.39
N ALA A 226 -17.39 21.07 -3.02
CA ALA A 226 -17.51 22.44 -2.52
C ALA A 226 -17.89 23.36 -3.69
N ILE A 227 -19.20 23.57 -3.85
CA ILE A 227 -19.79 24.35 -4.93
C ILE A 227 -19.76 25.83 -4.54
N LYS A 228 -19.10 26.65 -5.34
CA LYS A 228 -19.23 28.12 -5.26
C LYS A 228 -19.63 28.65 -6.64
N MET A 229 -20.77 29.34 -6.68
CA MET A 229 -21.17 30.14 -7.83
C MET A 229 -20.54 31.52 -7.70
N MET A 230 -19.73 31.93 -8.67
CA MET A 230 -19.25 33.31 -8.74
C MET A 230 -20.26 34.14 -9.52
N SER A 231 -20.72 35.24 -8.91
CA SER A 231 -21.68 36.17 -9.53
C SER A 231 -21.14 36.69 -10.87
N ASP A 232 -22.09 36.87 -11.78
CA ASP A 232 -21.99 37.35 -13.17
C ASP A 232 -21.57 36.32 -14.24
N ASN A 233 -20.85 35.23 -13.92
CA ASN A 233 -20.27 34.36 -14.95
C ASN A 233 -20.61 32.86 -14.92
N GLN A 234 -21.53 32.42 -14.05
CA GLN A 234 -21.97 31.00 -13.95
C GLN A 234 -20.79 29.99 -13.91
N ILE A 235 -19.71 30.34 -13.21
CA ILE A 235 -18.54 29.45 -13.03
C ILE A 235 -18.73 28.63 -11.76
N LEU A 236 -18.67 27.32 -11.92
CA LEU A 236 -18.72 26.30 -10.87
C LEU A 236 -17.29 25.89 -10.51
N MET A 237 -16.92 25.98 -9.24
CA MET A 237 -15.71 25.37 -8.72
C MET A 237 -16.04 24.01 -8.10
N THR A 238 -15.22 23.00 -8.34
CA THR A 238 -15.35 21.66 -7.74
C THR A 238 -14.04 21.23 -7.13
N ARG A 239 -14.04 20.81 -5.87
CA ARG A 239 -12.89 20.16 -5.22
C ARG A 239 -13.14 18.67 -5.12
N SER A 240 -12.25 17.84 -5.65
CA SER A 240 -12.37 16.39 -5.49
C SER A 240 -11.90 15.93 -4.11
N VAL A 241 -12.20 14.68 -3.74
CA VAL A 241 -11.66 14.02 -2.54
C VAL A 241 -10.13 13.90 -2.54
N TYR A 242 -9.50 14.09 -3.70
CA TYR A 242 -8.04 14.14 -3.88
C TYR A 242 -7.47 15.56 -3.77
N GLY A 243 -8.30 16.55 -3.47
CA GLY A 243 -7.90 17.95 -3.45
C GLY A 243 -7.77 18.61 -4.83
N GLU A 244 -8.13 17.94 -5.93
CA GLU A 244 -8.12 18.55 -7.26
C GLU A 244 -9.19 19.65 -7.33
N ILE A 245 -8.80 20.87 -7.69
CA ILE A 245 -9.73 21.96 -7.97
C ILE A 245 -9.94 22.06 -9.47
N LYS A 246 -11.19 22.00 -9.92
CA LYS A 246 -11.57 22.25 -11.31
C LYS A 246 -12.59 23.38 -11.36
N TYR A 247 -12.54 24.10 -12.47
CA TYR A 247 -13.49 25.18 -12.77
C TYR A 247 -14.29 24.79 -14.00
N TRP A 248 -15.57 25.12 -13.96
CA TRP A 248 -16.49 24.78 -15.02
C TRP A 248 -17.33 25.99 -15.35
N LYS A 249 -17.36 26.39 -16.61
CA LYS A 249 -18.28 27.42 -17.09
C LYS A 249 -19.58 26.75 -17.48
N HIS A 250 -20.69 27.22 -16.92
CA HIS A 250 -22.00 26.83 -17.43
C HIS A 250 -22.22 27.49 -18.79
N LEU A 251 -22.41 26.67 -19.82
CA LEU A 251 -22.83 27.10 -21.14
C LEU A 251 -24.36 27.08 -21.16
N GLY A 252 -24.97 28.24 -20.84
CA GLY A 252 -26.42 28.41 -20.69
C GLY A 252 -27.26 27.79 -21.81
N ASP A 253 -26.79 27.92 -23.06
CA ASP A 253 -27.52 27.42 -24.23
C ASP A 253 -27.41 25.90 -24.42
N GLN A 254 -26.33 25.29 -23.93
CA GLN A 254 -26.05 23.87 -24.13
C GLN A 254 -26.36 23.00 -22.90
N LYS A 255 -26.78 23.61 -21.78
CA LYS A 255 -27.03 22.92 -20.50
C LYS A 255 -25.85 22.02 -20.11
N LYS A 256 -24.63 22.47 -20.42
CA LYS A 256 -23.38 21.74 -20.21
C LYS A 256 -22.39 22.59 -19.44
N PHE A 257 -21.65 21.93 -18.57
CA PHE A 257 -20.49 22.50 -17.92
C PHE A 257 -19.27 22.19 -18.78
N GLN A 258 -18.60 23.23 -19.27
CA GLN A 258 -17.31 23.09 -19.94
C GLN A 258 -16.21 23.36 -18.92
N GLN A 259 -15.26 22.43 -18.82
CA GLN A 259 -14.08 22.64 -17.98
C GLN A 259 -13.26 23.81 -18.54
N ILE A 260 -12.87 24.73 -17.66
CA ILE A 260 -12.00 25.86 -17.98
C ILE A 260 -10.78 25.85 -17.06
N GLU A 261 -9.66 26.38 -17.54
CA GLU A 261 -8.50 26.70 -16.70
C GLU A 261 -8.62 28.17 -16.25
N MET A 262 -8.57 28.43 -14.94
CA MET A 262 -8.51 29.79 -14.42
C MET A 262 -7.06 30.22 -14.27
N VAL A 263 -6.71 31.37 -14.86
CA VAL A 263 -5.33 31.87 -14.94
C VAL A 263 -4.87 32.58 -13.66
N ASN A 264 -5.77 32.98 -12.76
CA ASN A 264 -5.41 33.63 -11.48
C ASN A 264 -6.31 33.15 -10.33
N ALA A 265 -5.78 32.29 -9.47
CA ALA A 265 -6.49 31.70 -8.33
C ALA A 265 -6.53 32.59 -7.07
N GLU A 266 -5.85 33.74 -7.06
CA GLU A 266 -5.54 34.48 -5.83
C GLU A 266 -6.60 35.46 -5.34
N MET A 267 -7.74 35.65 -6.03
CA MET A 267 -8.61 36.80 -5.75
C MET A 267 -10.01 36.50 -5.20
N ILE A 268 -10.27 35.32 -4.63
CA ILE A 268 -11.63 34.93 -4.28
C ILE A 268 -11.71 34.47 -2.81
N ARG A 269 -12.12 35.39 -1.92
CA ARG A 269 -12.58 35.01 -0.56
C ARG A 269 -13.94 34.29 -0.68
N PRO A 270 -14.12 33.09 -0.09
CA PRO A 270 -15.35 32.32 -0.20
C PRO A 270 -16.43 32.81 0.77
N GLU A 271 -17.56 33.27 0.23
CA GLU A 271 -18.86 33.31 0.92
C GLU A 271 -19.76 32.22 0.32
N VAL A 272 -20.48 31.51 1.17
CA VAL A 272 -21.27 30.31 0.86
C VAL A 272 -22.73 30.69 0.68
N GLN A 273 -23.37 30.26 -0.42
CA GLN A 273 -24.82 30.33 -0.58
C GLN A 273 -25.38 29.05 -1.24
N SER A 274 -26.39 28.46 -0.59
CA SER A 274 -27.30 27.37 -1.01
C SER A 274 -27.02 25.96 -0.47
N GLU A 275 -27.98 25.43 0.31
CA GLU A 275 -27.95 24.15 1.04
C GLU A 275 -28.83 23.04 0.42
N THR A 276 -29.56 23.29 -0.68
CA THR A 276 -30.69 22.43 -1.10
C THR A 276 -30.45 21.47 -2.26
N PHE A 277 -29.37 21.62 -3.03
CA PHE A 277 -29.08 20.77 -4.18
C PHE A 277 -27.71 20.09 -4.07
N SER A 278 -27.67 18.80 -4.41
CA SER A 278 -26.41 18.06 -4.54
C SER A 278 -26.04 17.97 -6.02
N VAL A 279 -24.82 18.32 -6.40
CA VAL A 279 -24.34 18.14 -7.78
C VAL A 279 -23.58 16.81 -7.83
N LYS A 280 -23.72 16.01 -8.90
CA LYS A 280 -22.92 14.79 -9.12
C LYS A 280 -22.61 14.59 -10.60
N MET A 281 -21.61 13.77 -10.92
CA MET A 281 -21.40 13.25 -12.28
C MET A 281 -22.36 12.09 -12.56
N CYS A 282 -23.20 12.20 -13.60
CA CYS A 282 -24.06 11.11 -14.04
C CYS A 282 -23.30 10.18 -14.99
N GLN A 283 -23.19 8.88 -14.67
CA GLN A 283 -22.49 7.91 -15.52
C GLN A 283 -23.18 7.72 -16.88
N PHE A 284 -24.51 7.75 -16.90
CA PHE A 284 -25.28 7.61 -18.14
C PHE A 284 -25.13 8.82 -19.05
N LYS A 285 -25.21 10.03 -18.49
CA LYS A 285 -25.10 11.28 -19.27
C LYS A 285 -23.64 11.71 -19.51
N LYS A 286 -22.68 11.11 -18.81
CA LYS A 286 -21.26 11.52 -18.78
C LYS A 286 -21.10 13.03 -18.56
N SER A 287 -21.95 13.60 -17.72
CA SER A 287 -22.01 15.04 -17.46
C SER A 287 -22.35 15.33 -16.01
N ILE A 288 -21.92 16.50 -15.54
CA ILE A 288 -22.33 17.04 -14.23
C ILE A 288 -23.83 17.33 -14.27
N VAL A 289 -24.56 16.82 -13.29
CA VAL A 289 -26.02 16.98 -13.13
C VAL A 289 -26.34 17.50 -11.73
N MET A 290 -27.39 18.32 -11.64
CA MET A 290 -27.99 18.69 -10.35
C MET A 290 -28.93 17.57 -9.92
N ILE A 291 -28.87 17.21 -8.64
CA ILE A 291 -29.60 16.10 -8.05
C ILE A 291 -30.36 16.57 -6.82
N GLU A 292 -31.66 16.27 -6.80
CA GLU A 292 -32.56 16.50 -5.66
C GLU A 292 -33.07 15.14 -5.14
N ARG A 293 -33.17 15.00 -3.81
CA ARG A 293 -33.81 13.83 -3.18
C ARG A 293 -35.27 14.16 -2.89
N ARG A 294 -36.21 13.53 -3.58
CA ARG A 294 -37.66 13.67 -3.32
C ARG A 294 -38.26 12.33 -2.94
N LYS A 295 -38.88 12.24 -1.76
CA LYS A 295 -39.60 11.05 -1.28
C LYS A 295 -38.80 9.74 -1.37
N GLY A 296 -37.50 9.80 -1.13
CA GLY A 296 -36.60 8.64 -1.21
C GLY A 296 -36.06 8.31 -2.61
N GLU A 297 -36.51 9.02 -3.65
CA GLU A 297 -35.98 8.87 -5.01
C GLU A 297 -34.97 9.97 -5.35
N VAL A 298 -33.93 9.60 -6.09
CA VAL A 298 -32.90 10.50 -6.60
C VAL A 298 -33.30 10.95 -8.01
N VAL A 299 -33.50 12.24 -8.22
CA VAL A 299 -33.90 12.81 -9.52
C VAL A 299 -32.89 13.83 -10.01
N HIS A 300 -32.66 13.86 -11.32
CA HIS A 300 -31.97 14.99 -11.94
C HIS A 300 -32.90 16.19 -11.99
N ALA A 301 -32.40 17.36 -11.59
CA ALA A 301 -33.07 18.64 -11.77
C ALA A 301 -32.50 19.33 -13.02
N GLU A 302 -33.34 19.55 -14.02
CA GLU A 302 -32.99 20.16 -15.30
C GLU A 302 -33.80 21.44 -15.52
N TRP A 303 -33.12 22.56 -15.77
CA TRP A 303 -33.81 23.82 -16.09
C TRP A 303 -34.48 23.74 -17.46
N ASP A 304 -35.77 24.05 -17.51
CA ASP A 304 -36.51 24.23 -18.75
C ASP A 304 -36.60 25.74 -19.09
N PRO A 305 -35.91 26.20 -20.13
CA PRO A 305 -35.91 27.61 -20.52
C PRO A 305 -37.26 28.08 -21.08
N ALA A 306 -38.10 27.19 -21.61
CA ALA A 306 -39.40 27.55 -22.16
C ALA A 306 -40.42 27.82 -21.05
N THR A 307 -40.42 26.99 -20.01
CA THR A 307 -41.34 27.11 -18.87
C THR A 307 -40.76 27.88 -17.69
N LYS A 308 -39.47 28.25 -17.74
CA LYS A 308 -38.70 28.87 -16.66
C LYS A 308 -38.81 28.11 -15.32
N ASN A 309 -38.93 26.79 -15.40
CA ASN A 309 -39.11 25.91 -14.25
C ASN A 309 -38.10 24.76 -14.28
N LEU A 310 -37.86 24.16 -13.12
CA LEU A 310 -37.08 22.92 -13.02
C LEU A 310 -37.97 21.73 -13.39
N THR A 311 -37.49 20.93 -14.34
CA THR A 311 -38.05 19.63 -14.71
C THR A 311 -37.22 18.53 -14.07
N PHE A 312 -37.88 17.45 -13.66
CA PHE A 312 -37.26 16.38 -12.89
C PHE A 312 -37.27 15.10 -13.71
N SER A 313 -36.11 14.49 -13.91
CA SER A 313 -35.98 13.21 -14.62
C SER A 313 -35.38 12.14 -13.71
N LYS A 314 -35.98 10.93 -13.72
CA LYS A 314 -35.44 9.79 -12.97
C LYS A 314 -34.19 9.26 -13.66
N CYS A 315 -33.18 8.87 -12.90
CA CYS A 315 -31.97 8.25 -13.42
C CYS A 315 -31.58 7.02 -12.60
N GLU A 316 -31.70 5.84 -13.20
CA GLU A 316 -31.40 4.55 -12.54
C GLU A 316 -29.96 4.48 -12.02
N SER A 317 -28.99 5.04 -12.76
CA SER A 317 -27.57 5.09 -12.35
C SER A 317 -27.36 5.96 -11.09
N CYS A 318 -28.03 7.11 -11.00
CA CYS A 318 -27.88 8.00 -9.84
C CYS A 318 -28.73 7.56 -8.63
N SER A 319 -29.71 6.69 -8.85
CA SER A 319 -30.55 6.07 -7.81
C SER A 319 -29.88 4.88 -7.11
N GLN A 320 -28.76 4.37 -7.62
CA GLN A 320 -28.04 3.30 -6.94
C GLN A 320 -27.42 3.80 -5.62
N PRO A 321 -27.47 3.00 -4.53
CA PRO A 321 -26.90 3.38 -3.25
C PRO A 321 -25.41 3.74 -3.39
N ASP A 322 -24.98 4.76 -2.64
CA ASP A 322 -23.61 5.01 -2.17
C ASP A 322 -22.69 3.77 -2.29
N ASP A 323 -21.72 3.67 -3.20
CA ASP A 323 -20.56 2.78 -2.92
C ASP A 323 -19.93 3.32 -1.63
N ALA A 324 -19.43 2.44 -0.76
CA ALA A 324 -18.89 2.89 0.52
C ALA A 324 -17.84 3.98 0.26
N PRO A 325 -18.01 5.19 0.83
CA PRO A 325 -17.08 6.30 0.63
C PRO A 325 -15.67 5.84 1.04
N PRO A 326 -14.60 6.39 0.43
CA PRO A 326 -13.27 6.15 0.95
C PRO A 326 -13.26 6.46 2.46
N PRO A 327 -12.57 5.66 3.29
CA PRO A 327 -12.51 5.95 4.72
C PRO A 327 -12.06 7.40 4.94
N TYR A 328 -12.82 8.15 5.73
CA TYR A 328 -12.55 9.56 6.08
C TYR A 328 -11.22 9.68 6.84
N TYR A 329 -10.09 9.74 6.13
CA TYR A 329 -8.78 10.06 6.72
C TYR A 329 -7.96 10.95 5.79
N LEU A 330 -8.33 12.23 5.76
CA LEU A 330 -7.46 13.41 5.84
C LEU A 330 -8.37 14.64 5.75
N THR A 331 -9.37 14.70 6.62
CA THR A 331 -9.89 16.01 7.03
C THR A 331 -8.73 16.72 7.71
N ALA A 332 -8.25 17.78 7.07
CA ALA A 332 -8.02 19.02 7.78
C ALA A 332 -7.10 18.92 9.03
N GLN A 333 -5.86 18.46 8.87
CA GLN A 333 -4.79 18.80 9.84
C GLN A 333 -3.74 19.78 9.30
N ASN A 334 -3.95 20.34 8.11
CA ASN A 334 -3.26 21.54 7.63
C ASN A 334 -4.23 22.69 7.27
N SER A 335 -5.46 22.69 7.78
CA SER A 335 -6.35 23.85 7.70
C SER A 335 -6.16 24.85 8.86
N GLN A 336 -5.16 24.65 9.71
CA GLN A 336 -4.74 25.65 10.70
C GLN A 336 -3.30 26.09 10.43
N LYS A 337 -3.16 27.02 9.49
CA LYS A 337 -2.21 28.15 9.42
C LYS A 337 -2.00 28.51 7.96
N TRP A 338 -2.94 29.28 7.43
CA TRP A 338 -2.70 30.15 6.29
C TRP A 338 -2.74 31.58 6.85
N LEU A 339 -1.55 32.09 7.17
CA LEU A 339 -1.23 33.52 7.03
C LEU A 339 -0.68 33.70 5.62
#